data_AF-A0A0K2GBC2-F1
#
_entry.id   AF-A0A0K2GBC2-F1
#
_cell.length_a   1.000
_cell.length_b   1.000
_cell.length_c   1.000
_cell.angle_alpha   90.00
_cell.angle_beta   90.00
_cell.angle_gamma   90.00
#
_symmetry.space_group_name_H-M   'P 1'
#
loop_
_entity.id
_entity.type
_entity.pdbx_description
1 polymer ?
#
loop_
_entity_poly.entity_id
_entity_poly.type
_entity_poly.pdbx_seq_one_letter_code
_entity_poly.pdbx_strand_id
1 'polypeptide(L)'
;MVTRRRFLLLMVAAFAGGLLGGAVSDQLWSGRAAQAQKPNGVNAEEFLLLDATGKARGGFGLDANGEIGLVLTSKDGSRTLTLTPDDRQVIKLVERGGRVLWGAP
;
A
#
# COMPACT_ATOMS: atom_id res chain seq x y z
N MET A 1 38.98 26.13 42.16
CA MET A 1 39.23 24.76 41.67
C MET A 1 38.05 23.87 42.06
N VAL A 2 37.30 23.34 41.09
CA VAL A 2 36.25 22.34 41.38
C VAL A 2 36.94 21.02 41.71
N THR A 3 36.75 20.51 42.92
CA THR A 3 37.35 19.25 43.35
C THR A 3 36.79 18.09 42.52
N ARG A 4 37.63 17.11 42.15
CA ARG A 4 37.28 15.97 41.26
C ARG A 4 35.97 15.25 41.63
N ARG A 5 35.67 15.11 42.92
CA ARG A 5 34.40 14.54 43.43
C ARG A 5 33.18 15.40 43.09
N ARG A 6 33.30 16.71 43.20
CA ARG A 6 32.25 17.68 42.86
C ARG A 6 32.00 17.72 41.35
N PHE A 7 33.06 17.56 40.55
CA PHE A 7 32.94 17.43 39.10
C PHE A 7 32.22 16.14 38.68
N LEU A 8 32.56 15.00 39.29
CA LEU A 8 31.86 13.73 39.04
C LEU A 8 30.38 13.79 39.41
N LEU A 9 30.05 14.41 40.54
CA LEU A 9 28.64 14.59 40.96
C LEU A 9 27.85 15.43 39.95
N LEU A 10 28.46 16.50 39.42
CA LEU A 10 27.82 17.35 38.40
C LEU A 10 27.62 16.61 37.08
N MET A 11 28.56 15.76 36.67
CA MET A 11 28.43 14.94 35.46
C MET A 11 27.29 13.92 35.57
N VAL A 12 27.18 13.24 36.71
CA VAL A 12 26.09 12.27 36.95
C VAL A 12 24.74 12.98 36.99
N ALA A 13 24.65 14.13 37.65
CA ALA A 13 23.42 14.91 37.72
C ALA A 13 22.98 15.42 36.34
N ALA A 14 23.92 15.94 35.53
CA ALA A 14 23.64 16.39 34.17
C ALA A 14 23.21 15.23 33.25
N PHE A 15 23.86 14.08 33.39
CA PHE A 15 23.53 12.88 32.61
C PHE A 15 22.14 12.34 32.96
N ALA A 16 21.84 12.21 34.26
CA ALA A 16 20.52 11.77 34.72
C ALA A 16 19.42 12.77 34.33
N GLY A 17 19.69 14.07 34.43
CA GLY A 17 18.77 15.12 34.00
C GLY A 17 18.51 15.09 32.49
N GLY A 18 19.54 14.84 31.68
CA GLY A 18 19.41 14.70 30.22
C GLY A 18 18.56 13.48 29.82
N LEU A 19 18.77 12.33 30.46
CA LEU A 19 17.99 11.11 30.20
C LEU A 19 16.52 11.26 30.61
N LEU A 20 16.27 11.78 31.81
CA LEU A 20 14.92 11.99 32.31
C LEU A 20 14.19 13.08 31.50
N GLY A 21 14.88 14.17 31.17
CA GLY A 21 14.35 15.24 30.32
C GLY A 21 14.01 14.77 28.91
N GLY A 22 14.86 13.95 28.29
CA GLY A 22 14.62 13.35 26.98
C GLY A 22 13.39 12.43 26.98
N ALA A 23 13.31 11.52 27.94
CA ALA A 23 12.19 10.58 28.06
C ALA A 23 10.84 11.30 28.28
N VAL A 24 10.82 12.34 29.12
CA VAL A 24 9.61 13.14 29.38
C VAL A 24 9.22 13.98 28.16
N SER A 25 10.20 14.52 27.43
CA SER A 25 9.95 15.28 26.19
C SER A 25 9.30 14.40 25.12
N ASP A 26 9.78 13.17 24.95
CA ASP A 26 9.17 12.21 24.03
C ASP A 26 7.74 11.87 24.48
N GLN A 27 7.51 11.58 25.77
CA GLN A 27 6.19 11.21 26.25
C GLN A 27 5.15 12.35 26.10
N LEU A 28 5.55 13.61 26.30
CA LEU A 28 4.65 14.76 26.30
C LEU A 28 4.43 15.37 24.91
N TRP A 29 5.44 15.35 24.02
CA TRP A 29 5.33 15.92 22.67
C TRP A 29 5.14 14.89 21.54
N SER A 30 5.38 13.59 21.77
CA SER A 30 5.09 12.53 20.78
C SER A 30 3.64 12.07 20.75
N GLY A 31 2.70 12.84 21.32
CA GLY A 31 1.26 12.71 21.04
C GLY A 31 0.91 12.88 19.55
N ARG A 32 1.89 13.31 18.72
CA ARG A 32 1.90 13.20 17.26
C ARG A 32 3.09 12.34 16.79
N ALA A 33 3.23 11.13 17.34
CA ALA A 33 3.76 10.04 16.55
C ALA A 33 2.97 10.09 15.25
N ALA A 34 3.66 10.30 14.12
CA ALA A 34 3.06 10.36 12.80
C ALA A 34 2.06 9.22 12.70
N GLN A 35 0.76 9.54 12.86
CA GLN A 35 -0.31 8.62 12.59
C GLN A 35 -0.12 8.37 11.12
N ALA A 36 0.54 7.27 10.79
CA ALA A 36 0.65 6.77 9.43
C ALA A 36 -0.76 6.85 8.90
N GLN A 37 -0.97 7.80 7.99
CA GLN A 37 -2.25 8.18 7.46
C GLN A 37 -2.95 6.87 7.11
N LYS A 38 -3.97 6.49 7.90
CA LYS A 38 -4.65 5.20 7.75
C LYS A 38 -4.99 5.14 6.26
N PRO A 39 -4.41 4.21 5.48
CA PRO A 39 -4.60 4.24 4.05
C PRO A 39 -6.11 4.21 3.84
N ASN A 40 -6.64 5.15 3.07
CA ASN A 40 -8.01 5.08 2.58
C ASN A 40 -8.05 3.95 1.54
N GLY A 41 -7.79 2.73 2.01
CA GLY A 41 -7.89 1.50 1.26
C GLY A 41 -9.28 0.96 1.50
N VAL A 42 -10.02 0.79 0.43
CA VAL A 42 -11.18 -0.09 0.44
C VAL A 42 -10.63 -1.51 0.43
N ASN A 43 -11.10 -2.38 1.32
CA ASN A 43 -10.87 -3.81 1.21
C ASN A 43 -12.11 -4.41 0.55
N ALA A 44 -11.94 -5.00 -0.62
CA ALA A 44 -13.00 -5.62 -1.39
C ALA A 44 -12.45 -6.86 -2.08
N GLU A 45 -13.30 -7.86 -2.26
CA GLU A 45 -12.99 -9.07 -3.03
C GLU A 45 -12.76 -8.72 -4.52
N GLU A 46 -13.41 -7.67 -5.01
CA GLU A 46 -13.29 -7.19 -6.38
C GLU A 46 -13.52 -5.68 -6.50
N PHE A 47 -12.79 -5.03 -7.39
CA PHE A 47 -12.97 -3.65 -7.80
C PHE A 47 -13.45 -3.58 -9.24
N LEU A 48 -14.67 -3.06 -9.45
CA LEU A 48 -15.25 -2.90 -10.77
C LEU A 48 -15.28 -1.42 -11.19
N LEU A 49 -14.77 -1.14 -12.39
CA LEU A 49 -14.99 0.13 -13.07
C LEU A 49 -16.28 0.04 -13.88
N LEU A 50 -17.33 0.71 -13.42
CA LEU A 50 -18.62 0.76 -14.11
C LEU A 50 -18.70 1.96 -15.06
N ASP A 51 -19.39 1.80 -16.19
CA ASP A 51 -19.75 2.91 -17.06
C ASP A 51 -21.04 3.62 -16.60
N ALA A 52 -21.48 4.64 -17.35
CA ALA A 52 -22.66 5.44 -17.02
C ALA A 52 -23.98 4.63 -17.00
N THR A 53 -23.98 3.43 -17.57
CA THR A 53 -25.13 2.50 -17.56
C THR A 53 -25.04 1.47 -16.45
N GLY A 54 -23.98 1.50 -15.64
CA GLY A 54 -23.71 0.51 -14.60
C GLY A 54 -23.01 -0.75 -15.11
N LYS A 55 -22.58 -0.79 -16.37
CA LYS A 55 -21.89 -1.97 -16.94
C LYS A 55 -20.41 -1.95 -16.57
N ALA A 56 -19.89 -3.07 -16.09
CA ALA A 56 -18.47 -3.24 -15.82
C ALA A 56 -17.64 -3.16 -17.11
N ARG A 57 -16.61 -2.33 -17.07
CA ARG A 57 -15.63 -2.10 -18.14
C ARG A 57 -14.19 -2.30 -17.71
N GLY A 58 -13.97 -2.52 -16.42
CA GLY A 58 -12.72 -3.01 -15.90
C GLY A 58 -12.95 -3.68 -14.57
N GLY A 59 -12.06 -4.59 -14.20
CA GLY A 59 -12.12 -5.37 -12.97
C GLY A 59 -10.72 -5.62 -12.44
N PHE A 60 -10.54 -5.51 -11.13
CA PHE A 60 -9.36 -5.99 -10.43
C PHE A 60 -9.80 -6.84 -9.25
N GLY A 61 -9.37 -8.10 -9.21
CA GLY A 61 -9.82 -9.04 -8.19
C GLY A 61 -9.33 -10.45 -8.47
N LEU A 62 -9.97 -11.40 -7.82
CA LEU A 62 -9.72 -12.81 -8.00
C LEU A 62 -10.76 -13.41 -8.95
N ASP A 63 -10.34 -14.30 -9.84
CA ASP A 63 -11.26 -15.07 -10.66
C ASP A 63 -11.87 -16.26 -9.88
N ALA A 64 -12.66 -17.09 -10.57
CA ALA A 64 -13.31 -18.25 -9.96
C ALA A 64 -12.33 -19.33 -9.44
N ASN A 65 -11.08 -19.31 -9.90
CA ASN A 65 -10.01 -20.20 -9.47
C ASN A 65 -9.14 -19.56 -8.37
N GLY A 66 -9.39 -18.30 -8.01
CA GLY A 66 -8.58 -17.54 -7.06
C GLY A 66 -7.34 -16.90 -7.67
N GLU A 67 -7.22 -16.87 -8.99
CA GLU A 67 -6.11 -16.22 -9.70
C GLU A 67 -6.34 -14.71 -9.76
N ILE A 68 -5.27 -13.93 -9.56
CA ILE A 68 -5.37 -12.48 -9.54
C ILE A 68 -5.40 -11.92 -10.96
N GLY A 69 -6.36 -11.05 -11.26
CA GLY A 69 -6.54 -10.48 -12.60
C GLY A 69 -6.81 -8.99 -12.61
N LEU A 70 -6.28 -8.30 -13.61
CA LEU A 70 -6.76 -7.00 -14.07
C LEU A 70 -7.35 -7.15 -15.46
N VAL A 71 -8.63 -6.80 -15.60
CA VAL A 71 -9.39 -6.90 -16.84
C VAL A 71 -9.80 -5.51 -17.28
N LEU A 72 -9.65 -5.19 -18.57
CA LEU A 72 -10.15 -3.97 -19.19
C LEU A 72 -10.93 -4.33 -20.46
N THR A 73 -12.18 -3.90 -20.54
CA THR A 73 -13.07 -4.16 -21.68
C THR A 73 -13.30 -2.89 -22.47
N SER A 74 -13.16 -2.98 -23.79
CA SER A 74 -13.43 -1.87 -24.71
C SER A 74 -14.88 -1.39 -24.60
N LYS A 75 -15.15 -0.13 -25.00
CA LYS A 75 -16.48 0.49 -24.85
C LYS A 75 -17.57 -0.30 -25.57
N ASP A 76 -17.24 -0.79 -26.75
CA ASP A 76 -18.10 -1.63 -27.59
C ASP A 76 -18.13 -3.10 -27.13
N GLY A 77 -17.27 -3.50 -26.18
CA GLY A 77 -17.10 -4.88 -25.71
C GLY A 77 -16.54 -5.82 -26.77
N SER A 78 -15.84 -5.31 -27.79
CA SER A 78 -15.22 -6.13 -28.85
C SER A 78 -13.88 -6.71 -28.41
N ARG A 79 -13.21 -6.11 -27.41
CA ARG A 79 -11.88 -6.51 -26.96
C ARG A 79 -11.75 -6.45 -25.44
N THR A 80 -10.95 -7.36 -24.92
CA THR A 80 -10.57 -7.44 -23.52
C THR A 80 -9.06 -7.50 -23.40
N LEU A 81 -8.47 -6.60 -22.62
CA LEU A 81 -7.09 -6.70 -22.17
C LEU A 81 -7.09 -7.33 -20.78
N THR A 82 -6.24 -8.33 -20.58
CA THR A 82 -6.16 -9.13 -19.36
C THR A 82 -4.71 -9.12 -18.89
N LEU A 83 -4.49 -8.87 -17.61
CA LEU A 83 -3.21 -9.04 -16.93
C LEU A 83 -3.39 -10.04 -15.78
N THR A 84 -2.72 -11.19 -15.86
CA THR A 84 -2.80 -12.27 -14.87
C THR A 84 -1.39 -12.83 -14.65
N PRO A 85 -0.76 -12.64 -13.49
CA PRO A 85 0.61 -13.09 -13.25
C PRO A 85 0.75 -14.61 -13.14
N ASP A 86 -0.36 -15.31 -12.91
CA ASP A 86 -0.39 -16.77 -12.71
C ASP A 86 -0.37 -17.55 -14.03
N ASP A 87 -0.53 -16.84 -15.15
CA ASP A 87 -0.68 -17.41 -16.48
C ASP A 87 0.61 -17.29 -17.31
N ARG A 88 0.86 -18.21 -18.26
CA ARG A 88 2.13 -18.22 -19.03
C ARG A 88 2.29 -16.98 -19.92
N GLN A 89 1.17 -16.43 -20.37
CA GLN A 89 1.11 -15.14 -21.04
C GLN A 89 0.46 -14.17 -20.07
N VAL A 90 1.29 -13.42 -19.35
CA VAL A 90 0.83 -12.51 -18.29
C VAL A 90 -0.07 -11.44 -18.84
N ILE A 91 0.13 -10.99 -20.08
CA ILE A 91 -0.69 -9.97 -20.73
C ILE A 91 -1.33 -10.55 -21.97
N LYS A 92 -2.65 -10.44 -22.11
CA LYS A 92 -3.41 -10.92 -23.27
C LYS A 92 -4.39 -9.87 -23.76
N LEU A 93 -4.36 -9.59 -25.06
CA LEU A 93 -5.44 -8.90 -25.76
C LEU A 93 -6.31 -9.92 -26.49
N VAL A 94 -7.57 -9.99 -26.13
CA VAL A 94 -8.53 -11.00 -26.61
C VAL A 94 -9.69 -10.31 -27.32
N GLU A 95 -10.10 -10.83 -28.46
CA GLU A 95 -11.31 -10.39 -29.18
C GLU A 95 -12.56 -11.08 -28.62
N ARG A 96 -13.73 -10.47 -28.84
CA ARG A 96 -15.02 -11.09 -28.60
C ARG A 96 -15.09 -12.45 -29.30
N GLY A 97 -15.29 -13.51 -28.53
CA GLY A 97 -15.23 -14.90 -28.99
C GLY A 97 -14.00 -15.67 -28.51
N GLY A 98 -13.10 -15.04 -27.75
CA GLY A 98 -11.98 -15.72 -27.07
C GLY A 98 -10.71 -15.83 -27.91
N ARG A 99 -10.69 -15.27 -29.12
CA ARG A 99 -9.49 -15.27 -29.97
C ARG A 99 -8.42 -14.34 -29.39
N VAL A 100 -7.26 -14.89 -29.05
CA VAL A 100 -6.10 -14.09 -28.61
C VAL A 100 -5.55 -13.34 -29.83
N LEU A 101 -5.60 -12.01 -29.78
CA LEU A 101 -5.04 -11.12 -30.81
C LEU A 101 -3.56 -10.89 -30.60
N TRP A 102 -3.12 -10.83 -29.34
CA TRP A 102 -1.73 -10.60 -28.94
C TRP A 102 -1.54 -11.05 -27.49
N GLY A 103 -0.31 -11.44 -27.15
CA GLY A 103 0.06 -11.66 -25.75
C GLY A 103 1.55 -11.49 -25.50
N ALA A 104 1.89 -11.23 -24.24
CA ALA A 104 3.25 -11.11 -23.74
C ALA A 104 3.42 -11.92 -22.44
N PRO A 105 4.64 -12.41 -22.18
CA PRO A 105 5.01 -12.97 -20.88
C PRO A 105 5.09 -11.90 -19.80
#